data_AF-A0A4S2RBZ7-F1
#
_entry.id   AF-A0A4S2RBZ7-F1
#
_cell.length_a   1.000
_cell.length_b   1.000
_cell.length_c   1.000
_cell.angle_alpha   90.00
_cell.angle_beta   90.00
_cell.angle_gamma   90.00
#
_symmetry.space_group_name_H-M   'P 1'
#
loop_
_entity.id
_entity.type
_entity.pdbx_description
1 polymer ?
#
loop_
_entity_poly.entity_id
_entity_poly.type
_entity_poly.pdbx_seq_one_letter_code
_entity_poly.pdbx_strand_id
1 'polypeptide(L)' 'MLGITVPEGLQQRVVAALEEANVFVGARGSAIRISPHLHTTGADIDQLLTALDTALNRS' A
#
# COMPACT_ATOMS: atom_id res chain seq x y z
N MET A 1 11.71 6.01 -3.57
CA MET A 1 11.04 5.44 -2.38
C MET A 1 10.11 6.51 -1.82
N LEU A 2 8.85 6.16 -1.60
CA LEU A 2 7.82 6.99 -0.99
C LEU A 2 7.41 6.37 0.35
N GLY A 3 7.14 7.21 1.35
CA GLY A 3 6.53 6.78 2.62
C GLY A 3 5.14 7.38 2.77
N ILE A 4 4.17 6.57 3.18
CA ILE A 4 2.84 7.02 3.60
C ILE A 4 2.69 6.70 5.10
N THR A 5 2.22 7.68 5.86
CA THR A 5 1.91 7.48 7.29
C THR A 5 0.40 7.27 7.41
N VAL A 6 0.02 6.24 8.16
CA VAL A 6 -1.38 5.95 8.48
C VAL A 6 -1.61 6.04 9.99
N PRO A 7 -2.85 6.25 10.46
CA PRO A 7 -3.18 6.17 11.87
C PRO A 7 -2.73 4.83 12.50
N GLU A 8 -2.46 4.87 13.80
CA GLU A 8 -2.10 3.68 14.56
C GLU A 8 -3.21 2.61 14.46
N GLY A 9 -2.81 1.34 14.36
CA GLY A 9 -3.73 0.22 14.16
C GLY A 9 -4.24 0.03 12.73
N LEU A 10 -4.05 1.00 11.83
CA LEU A 10 -4.48 0.87 10.43
C LEU A 10 -3.43 0.22 9.53
N GLN A 11 -2.14 0.34 9.86
CA GLN A 11 -1.04 -0.13 9.01
C GLN A 11 -1.16 -1.62 8.67
N GLN A 12 -1.35 -2.49 9.66
CA GLN A 12 -1.44 -3.94 9.42
C GLN A 12 -2.61 -4.29 8.51
N ARG A 13 -3.76 -3.62 8.68
CA ARG A 13 -4.95 -3.82 7.83
C ARG A 13 -4.69 -3.39 6.39
N VAL A 14 -4.05 -2.22 6.20
CA VAL A 14 -3.72 -1.72 4.86
C VAL A 14 -2.69 -2.63 4.19
N VAL A 15 -1.64 -3.06 4.90
CA VAL A 15 -0.64 -3.98 4.35
C VAL A 15 -1.27 -5.31 3.95
N ALA A 16 -2.12 -5.90 4.79
CA ALA A 16 -2.81 -7.14 4.45
C ALA A 16 -3.71 -6.99 3.21
N ALA A 17 -4.47 -5.89 3.10
CA ALA A 17 -5.31 -5.62 1.94
C ALA A 17 -4.49 -5.40 0.65
N LEU A 18 -3.32 -4.76 0.75
CA LEU A 18 -2.40 -4.62 -0.38
C LEU A 18 -1.83 -5.99 -0.79
N GLU A 19 -1.45 -6.84 0.16
CA GLU A 19 -0.97 -8.20 -0.10
C GLU A 19 -2.05 -9.08 -0.76
N GLU A 20 -3.31 -9.01 -0.30
CA GLU A 20 -4.46 -9.67 -0.96
C GLU A 20 -4.63 -9.23 -2.42
N ALA A 21 -4.30 -7.96 -2.72
CA ALA A 21 -4.31 -7.40 -4.05
C ALA A 21 -3.02 -7.64 -4.84
N ASN A 22 -2.10 -8.50 -4.37
CA ASN A 22 -0.77 -8.74 -4.98
C ASN A 22 0.13 -7.49 -5.06
N VAL A 23 0.00 -6.57 -4.11
CA VAL A 23 0.83 -5.36 -3.98
C VAL A 23 1.66 -5.47 -2.71
N PHE A 24 2.98 -5.63 -2.84
CA PHE A 24 3.88 -5.81 -1.69
C PHE A 24 4.58 -4.51 -1.31
N VAL A 25 4.59 -4.20 -0.02
CA VAL A 25 5.13 -2.95 0.54
C VAL A 25 5.93 -3.21 1.81
N GLY A 26 6.81 -2.28 2.18
CA GLY A 26 7.55 -2.36 3.44
C GLY A 26 6.79 -1.71 4.59
N ALA A 27 6.57 -2.41 5.70
CA ALA A 27 6.02 -1.84 6.93
C ALA A 27 7.13 -1.44 7.90
N ARG A 28 7.08 -0.23 8.47
CA ARG A 28 8.01 0.22 9.53
C ARG A 28 7.35 1.23 10.47
N GLY A 29 7.16 0.87 11.73
CA GLY A 29 6.44 1.72 12.69
C GLY A 29 5.01 1.97 12.21
N SER A 30 4.58 3.23 12.13
CA SER A 30 3.28 3.63 11.55
C SER A 30 3.32 3.91 10.03
N ALA A 31 4.49 3.75 9.39
CA ALA A 31 4.68 4.08 7.99
C ALA A 31 4.63 2.84 7.08
N ILE A 32 4.06 2.99 5.90
CA ILE A 32 4.14 2.06 4.78
C ILE A 32 5.09 2.66 3.74
N ARG A 33 6.02 1.86 3.24
CA ARG A 33 7.05 2.27 2.29
C ARG A 33 6.82 1.61 0.95
N ILE A 34 6.68 2.44 -0.07
CA ILE A 34 6.47 2.04 -1.46
C ILE A 34 7.76 2.32 -2.21
N SER A 35 8.33 1.29 -2.83
CA SER A 35 9.57 1.40 -3.61
C SER A 35 9.33 0.85 -5.01
N PRO A 36 8.82 1.67 -5.94
CA PRO A 36 8.70 1.28 -7.33
C PRO A 36 10.07 0.85 -7.88
N HIS A 37 10.08 -0.20 -8.69
CA HIS A 37 11.25 -0.66 -9.41
C HIS A 37 11.35 0.06 -10.75
N LEU A 38 12.51 -0.03 -11.43
CA LEU A 38 12.72 0.61 -12.74
C LEU A 38 11.68 0.17 -13.79
N HIS A 39 11.14 -1.04 -13.65
CA HIS A 39 10.14 -1.62 -14.55
C HIS A 39 8.70 -1.46 -14.05
N THR A 40 8.44 -0.72 -12.97
CA THR A 40 7.07 -0.43 -12.53
C THR A 40 6.32 0.32 -13.63
N THR A 41 5.16 -0.19 -13.99
CA THR A 41 4.30 0.31 -15.07
C THR A 41 3.17 1.17 -14.53
N GLY A 42 2.44 1.85 -15.43
CA GLY A 42 1.22 2.57 -15.05
C GLY A 42 0.16 1.65 -14.43
N ALA A 43 0.02 0.43 -14.96
CA ALA A 43 -0.93 -0.55 -14.44
C ALA A 43 -0.62 -0.97 -12.99
N ASP A 44 0.68 -1.11 -12.65
CA ASP A 44 1.10 -1.40 -11.28
C ASP A 44 0.73 -0.25 -10.31
N ILE A 45 0.86 1.00 -10.79
CA ILE A 45 0.46 2.18 -10.01
C ILE A 45 -1.05 2.22 -9.82
N ASP A 46 -1.84 1.95 -10.87
CA ASP A 46 -3.30 1.91 -10.79
C ASP A 46 -3.78 0.82 -9.82
N GLN A 47 -3.13 -0.35 -9.84
CA GLN A 47 -3.41 -1.45 -8.91
C GLN A 47 -3.11 -1.05 -7.46
N LEU A 48 -1.97 -0.40 -7.20
CA LEU A 48 -1.64 0.15 -5.88
C LEU A 48 -2.69 1.15 -5.40
N LEU A 49 -3.08 2.11 -6.25
CA LEU A 49 -4.05 3.14 -5.87
C LEU A 49 -5.44 2.54 -5.60
N THR A 50 -5.88 1.60 -6.43
CA THR A 50 -7.16 0.88 -6.25
C THR A 50 -7.18 0.08 -4.95
N ALA A 51 -6.08 -0.61 -4.63
CA ALA A 51 -5.97 -1.39 -3.41
C ALA A 51 -5.93 -0.50 -2.16
N LEU A 52 -5.25 0.66 -2.22
CA LEU A 52 -5.28 1.66 -1.14
C LEU A 52 -6.70 2.21 -0.93
N ASP A 53 -7.40 2.59 -1.99
CA ASP A 53 -8.78 3.10 -1.90
C ASP A 53 -9.71 2.06 -1.26
N THR A 54 -9.62 0.81 -1.70
CA THR A 54 -10.37 -0.31 -1.12
C THR A 54 -10.05 -0.51 0.37
N ALA A 55 -8.77 -0.47 0.75
CA ALA A 55 -8.34 -0.68 2.12
C ALA A 55 -8.81 0.43 3.08
N LEU A 56 -8.89 1.67 2.59
CA LEU A 56 -9.25 2.85 3.37
C LEU A 56 -10.76 3.10 3.43
N ASN A 57 -11.51 2.71 2.39
CA ASN A 57 -12.95 2.98 2.29
C ASN A 57 -13.86 1.83 2.77
N ARG A 58 -13.31 0.66 3.14
CA ARG A 58 -14.09 -0.44 3.74
C ARG A 58 -14.73 0.01 5.06
N SER A 59 -16.03 0.29 4.99
CA SER A 59 -16.94 0.61 6.11
C SER A 59 -17.21 -0.62 6.98
#